data_AF-A0A0C9ZTH7-F1
#
_entry.id   AF-A0A0C9ZTH7-F1
#
_cell.length_a   1.000
_cell.length_b   1.000
_cell.length_c   1.000
_cell.angle_alpha   90.00
_cell.angle_beta   90.00
_cell.angle_gamma   90.00
#
_symmetry.space_group_name_H-M   'P 1'
#
loop_
_entity.id
_entity.type
_entity.pdbx_description
1 polymer ?
#
loop_
_entity_poly.entity_id
_entity_poly.type
_entity_poly.pdbx_seq_one_letter_code
_entity_poly.pdbx_strand_id
1 'polypeptide(L)'
;MSGFAMYHFIFGFFDQLFGNQQQQWQRGPSGGQHQYNVHADSISCSTYLCPDSLVCVAQPSECPCPYAEDVRCIIPDPQDGGASGTVTCVRGTEGCSVVERLASAYSH
;
A
#
# COMPACT_ATOMS: atom_id res chain seq x y z
N MET A 1 -9.92 39.51 42.40
CA MET A 1 -10.52 39.24 41.08
C MET A 1 -9.45 39.36 40.00
N SER A 2 -8.49 38.44 39.95
CA SER A 2 -7.43 38.45 38.91
C SER A 2 -6.82 37.04 38.85
N GLY A 3 -6.77 36.41 37.68
CA GLY A 3 -5.95 35.20 37.51
C GLY A 3 -6.32 34.13 36.47
N PHE A 4 -7.37 34.29 35.64
CA PHE A 4 -7.79 33.23 34.69
C PHE A 4 -7.85 33.67 33.22
N ALA A 5 -6.91 34.49 32.75
CA ALA A 5 -6.93 35.01 31.36
C ALA A 5 -5.62 34.78 30.57
N MET A 6 -4.87 33.70 30.84
CA MET A 6 -3.63 33.40 30.12
C MET A 6 -3.50 31.92 29.74
N TYR A 7 -4.60 31.26 29.34
CA TYR A 7 -4.53 29.87 28.84
C TYR A 7 -5.20 29.65 27.47
N HIS A 8 -5.92 30.66 26.95
CA HIS A 8 -6.66 30.50 25.68
C HIS A 8 -5.82 30.74 24.41
N PHE A 9 -4.72 31.50 24.49
CA PHE A 9 -3.97 31.88 23.29
C PHE A 9 -2.94 30.84 22.81
N ILE A 10 -2.45 29.97 23.70
CA ILE A 10 -1.45 28.94 23.34
C ILE A 10 -2.08 27.78 22.56
N PHE A 11 -3.32 27.40 22.89
CA PHE A 11 -4.05 26.32 22.20
C PHE A 11 -4.51 26.69 20.78
N GLY A 12 -4.82 27.97 20.50
CA GLY A 12 -5.29 28.39 19.18
C GLY A 12 -4.18 28.48 18.10
N PHE A 13 -2.95 28.78 18.50
CA PHE A 13 -1.82 28.89 17.57
C PHE A 13 -1.32 27.52 17.08
N PHE A 14 -1.31 26.52 17.96
CA PHE A 14 -0.93 25.15 17.60
C PHE A 14 -1.94 24.53 16.62
N ASP A 15 -3.24 24.80 16.76
CA ASP A 15 -4.24 24.28 15.82
C ASP A 15 -4.00 24.79 14.38
N GLN A 16 -3.64 26.07 14.22
CA GLN A 16 -3.42 26.69 12.91
C GLN A 16 -2.09 26.29 12.24
N LEU A 17 -1.06 25.95 13.01
CA LEU A 17 0.22 25.47 12.48
C LEU A 17 0.20 23.98 12.11
N PHE A 18 -0.58 23.16 12.84
CA PHE A 18 -0.65 21.71 12.63
C PHE A 18 -1.76 21.32 11.64
N GLY A 19 -2.74 22.19 11.39
CA GLY A 19 -3.81 21.95 10.41
C GLY A 19 -3.38 21.98 8.93
N ASN A 20 -2.20 22.52 8.60
CA ASN A 20 -1.76 22.69 7.21
C ASN A 20 -0.58 21.79 6.77
N GLN A 21 -0.13 20.89 7.64
CA GLN A 21 1.01 19.98 7.38
C GLN A 21 0.62 18.50 7.28
N GLN A 22 -0.66 18.16 7.24
CA GLN A 22 -1.10 16.75 7.21
C GLN A 22 -1.28 16.14 5.82
N GLN A 23 -1.06 16.87 4.72
CA GLN A 23 -1.37 16.33 3.39
C GLN A 23 -0.23 15.55 2.69
N GLN A 24 0.99 15.46 3.24
CA GLN A 24 2.12 14.88 2.48
C GLN A 24 2.65 13.50 2.94
N TRP A 25 2.20 12.93 4.07
CA TRP A 25 2.86 11.72 4.62
C TRP A 25 1.99 10.48 4.81
N GLN A 26 0.75 10.45 4.33
CA GLN A 26 -0.03 9.20 4.27
C GLN A 26 0.31 8.40 2.99
N ARG A 27 1.55 7.92 2.88
CA ARG A 27 1.91 6.79 2.02
C ARG A 27 2.18 5.57 2.89
N GLY A 28 1.16 5.17 3.65
CA GLY A 28 1.09 3.80 4.15
C GLY A 28 0.63 2.88 3.01
N PRO A 29 0.98 1.58 3.03
CA PRO A 29 0.65 0.59 1.98
C PRO A 29 -0.86 0.30 1.81
N SER A 30 -1.73 1.14 2.35
CA SER A 30 -3.20 1.00 2.31
C SER A 30 -3.90 2.21 1.68
N GLY A 31 -3.16 3.23 1.23
CA GLY A 31 -3.69 4.44 0.57
C GLY A 31 -3.97 4.30 -0.93
N GLY A 32 -3.81 3.10 -1.51
CA GLY A 32 -3.88 2.88 -2.95
C GLY A 32 -5.27 3.12 -3.56
N GLN A 33 -6.36 2.80 -2.85
CA GLN A 33 -7.72 2.80 -3.41
C GLN A 33 -8.20 4.20 -3.87
N HIS A 34 -7.93 5.24 -3.08
CA HIS A 34 -8.35 6.61 -3.44
C HIS A 34 -7.49 7.23 -4.53
N GLN A 35 -6.18 6.98 -4.52
CA GLN A 35 -5.27 7.43 -5.57
C GLN A 35 -5.55 6.70 -6.89
N TYR A 36 -5.85 5.40 -6.83
CA TYR A 36 -6.13 4.57 -7.99
C TYR A 36 -7.30 5.10 -8.79
N ASN A 37 -8.45 5.36 -8.15
CA ASN A 37 -9.65 5.84 -8.87
C ASN A 37 -9.40 7.16 -9.61
N VAL A 38 -8.59 8.06 -9.06
CA VAL A 38 -8.29 9.35 -9.68
C VAL A 38 -7.38 9.20 -10.91
N HIS A 39 -6.45 8.24 -10.88
CA HIS A 39 -5.43 8.09 -11.94
C HIS A 39 -5.79 7.01 -12.97
N ALA A 40 -6.57 6.00 -12.58
CA ALA A 40 -6.94 4.90 -13.45
C ALA A 40 -7.70 5.37 -14.69
N ASP A 41 -8.63 6.32 -14.52
CA ASP A 41 -9.39 6.91 -15.64
C ASP A 41 -8.50 7.67 -16.64
N SER A 42 -7.33 8.14 -16.20
CA SER A 42 -6.39 8.89 -17.05
C SER A 42 -5.44 8.00 -17.86
N ILE A 43 -5.38 6.69 -17.55
CA ILE A 43 -4.44 5.74 -18.15
C ILE A 43 -5.17 4.79 -19.08
N SER A 44 -4.79 4.82 -20.36
CA SER A 44 -5.31 3.87 -21.35
C SER A 44 -4.61 2.51 -21.21
N CYS A 45 -5.18 1.61 -20.41
CA CYS A 45 -4.74 0.23 -20.26
C CYS A 45 -5.88 -0.74 -20.62
N SER A 46 -5.65 -1.66 -21.56
CA SER A 46 -6.67 -2.62 -22.02
C SER A 46 -6.63 -3.97 -21.29
N THR A 47 -5.55 -4.22 -20.54
CA THR A 47 -5.33 -5.45 -19.79
C THR A 47 -5.52 -5.19 -18.30
N TYR A 48 -4.48 -5.27 -17.48
CA TYR A 48 -4.55 -5.04 -16.05
C TYR A 48 -3.69 -3.84 -15.65
N LEU A 49 -4.30 -2.87 -14.95
CA LEU A 49 -3.60 -1.73 -14.38
C LEU A 49 -3.26 -2.02 -12.91
N CYS A 50 -1.97 -2.03 -12.57
CA CYS A 50 -1.51 -2.29 -11.21
C CYS A 50 -1.92 -1.16 -10.26
N PRO A 51 -2.58 -1.46 -9.12
CA PRO A 51 -3.14 -0.44 -8.25
C PRO A 51 -2.10 0.43 -7.54
N ASP A 52 -0.93 -0.15 -7.22
CA ASP A 52 0.12 0.55 -6.47
C ASP A 52 1.11 1.30 -7.37
N SER A 53 1.35 0.80 -8.58
CA SER A 53 2.38 1.34 -9.49
C SER A 53 1.81 2.02 -10.74
N LEU A 54 0.52 1.83 -11.04
CA LEU A 54 -0.15 2.32 -12.25
C LEU A 54 0.50 1.84 -13.55
N VAL A 55 1.21 0.71 -13.50
CA VAL A 55 1.79 0.03 -14.67
C VAL A 55 0.74 -0.88 -15.30
N CYS A 56 0.65 -0.88 -16.63
CA CYS A 56 -0.21 -1.79 -17.39
C CYS A 56 0.54 -3.11 -17.67
N VAL A 57 0.00 -4.25 -17.23
CA VAL A 57 0.58 -5.59 -17.36
C VAL A 57 -0.45 -6.57 -17.94
N ALA A 58 -0.03 -7.76 -18.35
CA ALA A 58 -0.96 -8.74 -18.92
C ALA A 58 -1.80 -9.44 -17.84
N GLN A 59 -1.21 -9.70 -16.67
CA GLN A 59 -1.86 -10.38 -15.55
C GLN A 59 -1.55 -9.69 -14.22
N PRO A 60 -2.45 -9.73 -13.21
CA PRO A 60 -2.19 -9.15 -11.89
C PRO A 60 -0.91 -9.65 -11.22
N SER A 61 -0.54 -10.91 -11.50
CA SER A 61 0.66 -11.53 -10.97
C SER A 61 1.97 -10.93 -11.52
N GLU A 62 1.90 -10.13 -12.58
CA GLU A 62 3.03 -9.47 -13.20
C GLU A 62 3.33 -8.09 -12.62
N CYS A 63 2.49 -7.58 -11.71
CA CYS A 63 2.69 -6.26 -11.13
C CYS A 63 4.05 -6.15 -10.41
N PRO A 64 4.79 -5.05 -10.62
CA PRO A 64 6.04 -4.81 -9.92
C PRO A 64 5.77 -4.42 -8.47
N CYS A 65 6.70 -4.75 -7.58
CA CYS A 65 6.66 -4.25 -6.21
C CYS A 65 6.89 -2.72 -6.18
N PRO A 66 6.22 -2.00 -5.26
CA PRO A 66 6.30 -0.54 -5.19
C PRO A 66 7.70 -0.05 -4.79
N TYR A 67 8.47 -0.88 -4.07
CA TYR A 67 9.83 -0.60 -3.64
C TYR A 67 10.82 -1.50 -4.37
N ALA A 68 11.95 -0.93 -4.81
CA ALA A 68 12.94 -1.64 -5.62
C ALA A 68 13.72 -2.69 -4.82
N GLU A 69 13.81 -2.53 -3.49
CA GLU A 69 14.42 -3.51 -2.59
C GLU A 69 13.54 -4.71 -2.26
N ASP A 70 12.27 -4.66 -2.65
CA ASP A 70 11.31 -5.72 -2.40
C ASP A 70 11.22 -6.66 -3.61
N VAL A 71 11.09 -7.96 -3.32
CA VAL A 71 10.96 -9.02 -4.32
C VAL A 71 9.52 -9.54 -4.34
N ARG A 72 9.05 -9.90 -5.54
CA ARG A 72 7.72 -10.45 -5.78
C ARG A 72 7.67 -11.94 -5.46
N CYS A 73 6.78 -12.35 -4.57
CA CYS A 73 6.51 -13.75 -4.25
C CYS A 73 5.10 -14.14 -4.68
N ILE A 74 4.96 -15.30 -5.32
CA ILE A 74 3.66 -15.86 -5.70
C ILE A 74 3.28 -16.90 -4.65
N ILE A 75 2.14 -16.69 -4.00
CA ILE A 75 1.51 -17.66 -3.10
C ILE A 75 0.59 -18.51 -3.97
N PRO A 76 0.91 -19.79 -4.22
CA PRO A 76 0.07 -20.65 -5.04
C PRO A 76 -1.27 -20.89 -4.34
N ASP A 77 -2.37 -20.76 -5.06
CA ASP A 77 -3.66 -21.25 -4.57
C ASP A 77 -3.70 -22.79 -4.73
N PRO A 78 -4.08 -23.54 -3.68
CA PRO A 78 -4.12 -25.00 -3.75
C PRO A 78 -5.17 -25.53 -4.72
N GLN A 79 -6.21 -24.77 -5.07
CA GLN A 79 -7.30 -25.22 -5.93
C GLN A 79 -6.91 -25.25 -7.41
N ASP A 80 -6.02 -24.36 -7.85
CA ASP A 80 -5.60 -24.22 -9.26
C ASP A 80 -4.19 -24.78 -9.53
N GLY A 81 -3.61 -25.54 -8.60
CA GLY A 81 -2.27 -26.10 -8.75
C GLY A 81 -1.18 -25.04 -8.90
N GLY A 82 -1.39 -23.84 -8.35
CA GLY A 82 -0.46 -22.71 -8.43
C GLY A 82 -0.55 -21.87 -9.71
N ALA A 83 -1.54 -22.10 -10.58
CA ALA A 83 -1.75 -21.29 -11.79
C ALA A 83 -2.33 -19.89 -11.48
N SER A 84 -3.25 -19.81 -10.51
CA SER A 84 -3.75 -18.55 -9.94
C SER A 84 -3.06 -18.36 -8.59
N GLY A 85 -2.17 -17.38 -8.46
CA GLY A 85 -1.43 -17.15 -7.23
C GLY A 85 -1.65 -15.74 -6.69
N THR A 86 -1.80 -15.61 -5.38
CA THR A 86 -1.80 -14.30 -4.71
C THR A 86 -0.38 -13.75 -4.71
N VAL A 87 -0.18 -12.52 -5.14
CA VAL A 87 1.15 -11.89 -5.14
C VAL A 87 1.35 -11.06 -3.88
N THR A 88 2.52 -11.23 -3.26
CA THR A 88 2.98 -10.38 -2.15
C THR A 88 4.40 -9.90 -2.38
N CYS A 89 4.70 -8.71 -1.89
CA CYS A 89 6.03 -8.12 -1.94
C CYS A 89 6.71 -8.27 -0.58
N VAL A 90 7.95 -8.76 -0.58
CA VAL A 90 8.73 -8.96 0.63
C VAL A 90 10.11 -8.33 0.49
N ARG A 91 10.68 -7.92 1.62
CA ARG A 91 12.01 -7.33 1.63
C ARG A 91 13.10 -8.40 1.58
N GLY A 92 14.04 -8.25 0.64
CA GLY A 92 15.19 -9.15 0.50
C GLY A 92 14.83 -10.55 0.00
N THR A 93 15.85 -11.38 -0.21
CA THR A 93 15.71 -12.66 -0.93
C THR A 93 15.12 -13.80 -0.11
N GLU A 94 15.14 -13.72 1.23
CA GLU A 94 14.64 -14.79 2.09
C GLU A 94 13.12 -14.70 2.34
N GLY A 95 12.50 -13.54 2.09
CA GLY A 95 11.10 -13.32 2.44
C GLY A 95 10.13 -14.27 1.74
N CYS A 96 10.39 -14.67 0.49
CA CYS A 96 9.51 -15.59 -0.23
C CYS A 96 9.47 -16.98 0.43
N SER A 97 10.60 -17.45 0.97
CA SER A 97 10.66 -18.75 1.66
C SER A 97 9.86 -18.74 2.98
N VAL A 98 9.76 -17.58 3.64
CA VAL A 98 8.92 -17.41 4.83
C VAL A 98 7.46 -17.44 4.43
N VAL A 99 7.10 -16.68 3.39
CA VAL A 99 5.73 -16.62 2.87
C VAL A 99 5.25 -18.01 2.42
N GLU A 100 6.07 -18.77 1.70
CA GLU A 100 5.73 -20.13 1.24
C GLU A 100 5.50 -21.10 2.41
N ARG A 101 6.36 -21.05 3.44
CA ARG A 101 6.18 -21.83 4.67
C ARG A 101 4.90 -21.46 5.41
N LEU A 102 4.55 -20.17 5.45
CA LEU A 102 3.31 -19.72 6.06
C LEU A 102 2.10 -20.17 5.24
N ALA A 103 2.14 -19.99 3.92
CA ALA A 103 1.05 -20.39 3.03
C ALA A 103 0.77 -21.90 3.10
N SER A 104 1.82 -22.73 3.06
CA SER A 104 1.69 -24.18 3.18
C SER A 104 1.11 -24.61 4.54
N ALA A 105 1.48 -23.93 5.64
CA ALA A 105 0.97 -24.25 6.98
C ALA A 105 -0.55 -24.05 7.14
N TYR A 106 -1.18 -23.21 6.31
CA TYR A 106 -2.62 -22.89 6.38
C TYR A 106 -3.44 -23.43 5.20
N SER A 107 -2.84 -24.21 4.30
CA SER A 107 -3.46 -24.71 3.06
C SER A 107 -4.37 -25.95 3.22
N HIS A 108 -5.04 -26.11 4.38
CA HIS A 108 -5.79 -27.32 4.76
C HIS A 108 -7.23 -27.37 4.21
#